data_AF-A0A516Q2R7-F1
#
_entry.id   AF-A0A516Q2R7-F1
#
_cell.length_a   1.000
_cell.length_b   1.000
_cell.length_c   1.000
_cell.angle_alpha   90.00
_cell.angle_beta   90.00
_cell.angle_gamma   90.00
#
_symmetry.space_group_name_H-M   'P 1'
#
loop_
_entity.id
_entity.type
_entity.pdbx_description
1 polymer ?
#
loop_
_entity_poly.entity_id
_entity_poly.type
_entity_poly.pdbx_seq_one_letter_code
_entity_poly.pdbx_strand_id
1 'polypeptide(L)'
;MWPPGECIGIGAFAHLSGLTVETLRHYHQVGLLVPAEVDDRTGYRRYRLRQLPRARTLAVLRDVGMPLEEVAAIVDSTDRAIRRARLIEHRRRLSQAARRAAAQVDAMDRMIEREDAVESSLRVDEGAPMLTGERFARELRGTLDRTEFGHIGVRHEGKVRDSYVDGDVRTIVTTDRLSAFDRHVGTIPFKGQILNAIANYWFDATADIVSNHLLEVPDPNVWRVRECTPIPLEFVVRGYITGVTKTSLWVNYEAGARNIAGNPLPDGLRKDERLPAPMLTPSTKLELRDRNLSRADAIAAGLVTADLFDRCADICFRLFARGTEIAAQHGLILVDTKYELGLLGDEIVLIDEVHTPDSSRYWYAGTYDELFRNSEDQRALDKEPLREWLVEQGFRGEGEPPILTDDVGIATATRYILLAEELTQQPFQASELTATERVAKVLGG
;
A
#
# COMPACT_ATOMS: atom_id res chain seq x y z
N MET A 1 50.16 -38.41 36.09
CA MET A 1 50.74 -39.31 35.08
C MET A 1 49.71 -40.42 34.86
N TRP A 2 48.93 -40.41 33.77
CA TRP A 2 47.92 -41.44 33.45
C TRP A 2 48.63 -42.68 32.84
N PRO A 3 48.12 -43.92 32.98
CA PRO A 3 48.83 -45.13 32.56
C PRO A 3 48.93 -45.26 31.03
N PRO A 4 49.92 -46.01 30.51
CA PRO A 4 50.05 -46.28 29.09
C PRO A 4 49.13 -47.42 28.65
N GLY A 5 48.30 -47.20 27.61
CA GLY A 5 47.84 -48.33 26.77
C GLY A 5 46.35 -48.48 26.42
N GLU A 6 45.42 -47.63 26.87
CA GLU A 6 44.01 -47.82 26.49
C GLU A 6 43.69 -47.24 25.10
N CYS A 7 43.91 -48.06 24.09
CA CYS A 7 43.36 -47.88 22.76
C CYS A 7 41.91 -48.39 22.75
N ILE A 8 40.97 -47.56 22.32
CA ILE A 8 39.56 -47.94 22.13
C ILE A 8 39.27 -48.23 20.66
N GLY A 9 38.31 -49.11 20.41
CA GLY A 9 37.91 -49.47 19.04
C GLY A 9 37.30 -48.29 18.28
N ILE A 10 37.43 -48.29 16.95
CA ILE A 10 36.95 -47.22 16.07
C ILE A 10 35.47 -46.86 16.29
N GLY A 11 34.61 -47.82 16.65
CA GLY A 11 33.20 -47.57 16.96
C GLY A 11 33.00 -46.74 18.24
N ALA A 12 33.68 -47.11 19.33
CA ALA A 12 33.63 -46.33 20.58
C ALA A 12 34.28 -44.95 20.41
N PHE A 13 35.37 -44.87 19.64
CA PHE A 13 36.04 -43.60 19.35
C PHE A 13 35.18 -42.67 18.49
N ALA A 14 34.48 -43.21 17.48
CA ALA A 14 33.51 -42.48 16.67
C ALA A 14 32.43 -41.83 17.56
N HIS A 15 31.81 -42.64 18.43
CA HIS A 15 30.80 -42.16 19.36
C HIS A 15 31.30 -41.03 20.28
N LEU A 16 32.48 -41.18 20.89
CA LEU A 16 33.04 -40.20 21.83
C LEU A 16 33.57 -38.91 21.18
N SER A 17 33.93 -38.98 19.90
CA SER A 17 34.46 -37.84 19.14
C SER A 17 33.39 -37.08 18.36
N GLY A 18 32.20 -37.66 18.15
CA GLY A 18 31.17 -37.11 17.27
C GLY A 18 31.46 -37.31 15.77
N LEU A 19 32.46 -38.10 15.42
CA LEU A 19 32.81 -38.45 14.04
C LEU A 19 32.22 -39.81 13.66
N THR A 20 31.84 -40.01 12.39
CA THR A 20 31.43 -41.34 11.93
C THR A 20 32.64 -42.26 11.74
N VAL A 21 32.43 -43.58 11.82
CA VAL A 21 33.48 -44.58 11.52
C VAL A 21 34.08 -44.39 10.13
N GLU A 22 33.24 -44.04 9.15
CA GLU A 22 33.66 -43.71 7.79
C GLU A 22 34.57 -42.48 7.74
N THR A 23 34.20 -41.41 8.46
CA THR A 23 35.02 -40.19 8.57
C THR A 23 36.39 -40.50 9.16
N LEU A 24 36.44 -41.32 10.21
CA LEU A 24 37.70 -41.74 10.83
C LEU A 24 38.56 -42.58 9.86
N ARG A 25 37.95 -43.41 9.01
CA ARG A 25 38.69 -44.15 7.98
C ARG A 25 39.25 -43.21 6.91
N HIS A 26 38.46 -42.22 6.48
CA HIS A 26 38.90 -41.21 5.53
C HIS A 26 40.04 -40.35 6.10
N TYR A 27 39.92 -39.88 7.36
CA TYR A 27 40.97 -39.11 8.03
C TYR A 27 42.25 -39.89 8.26
N HIS A 28 42.17 -41.21 8.43
CA HIS A 28 43.36 -42.06 8.39
C HIS A 28 44.01 -42.03 6.99
N GLN A 29 43.23 -42.20 5.92
CA GLN A 29 43.75 -42.22 4.54
C GLN A 29 44.44 -40.90 4.16
N VAL A 30 43.87 -39.76 4.56
CA VAL A 30 44.44 -38.43 4.28
C VAL A 30 45.45 -37.96 5.34
N GLY A 31 45.78 -38.80 6.33
CA GLY A 31 46.77 -38.50 7.36
C GLY A 31 46.33 -37.50 8.45
N LEU A 32 45.10 -37.00 8.41
CA LEU A 32 44.58 -35.98 9.33
C LEU A 32 44.36 -36.50 10.76
N LEU A 33 44.03 -37.78 10.90
CA LEU A 33 43.95 -38.46 12.19
C LEU A 33 44.34 -39.94 12.02
N VAL A 34 45.56 -40.27 12.39
CA VAL A 34 46.12 -41.62 12.25
C VAL A 34 45.76 -42.47 13.48
N PRO A 35 45.21 -43.69 13.31
CA PRO A 35 44.95 -44.61 14.41
C PRO A 35 46.25 -45.00 15.12
N ALA A 36 46.14 -45.32 16.41
CA ALA A 36 47.28 -45.77 17.18
C ALA A 36 47.72 -47.18 16.79
N GLU A 37 46.76 -48.02 16.39
CA GLU A 37 46.96 -49.39 15.95
C GLU A 37 46.01 -49.69 14.78
N VAL A 38 46.52 -50.46 13.82
CA VAL A 38 45.73 -51.08 12.76
C VAL A 38 46.05 -52.56 12.79
N ASP A 39 45.03 -53.41 12.91
CA ASP A 39 45.21 -54.85 12.86
C ASP A 39 45.56 -55.28 11.42
N ASP A 40 46.75 -55.85 11.21
CA ASP A 40 47.29 -56.17 9.88
C ASP A 40 46.47 -57.24 9.12
N ARG A 41 45.65 -58.02 9.83
CA ARG A 41 44.85 -59.11 9.24
C ARG A 41 43.43 -58.67 8.90
N THR A 42 42.84 -57.80 9.71
CA THR A 42 41.42 -57.39 9.63
C THR A 42 41.23 -55.93 9.21
N GLY A 43 42.30 -55.12 9.24
CA GLY A 43 42.26 -53.68 9.02
C GLY A 43 41.54 -52.90 10.12
N TYR A 44 41.25 -53.53 11.26
CA TYR A 44 40.53 -52.92 12.36
C TYR A 44 41.37 -51.85 13.05
N ARG A 45 40.81 -50.65 13.25
CA ARG A 45 41.54 -49.47 13.76
C ARG A 45 41.22 -49.25 15.23
N ARG A 46 42.24 -48.92 16.02
CA ARG A 46 42.10 -48.49 17.42
C ARG A 46 42.78 -47.15 17.64
N TYR A 47 42.20 -46.33 18.51
CA TYR A 47 42.65 -44.96 18.79
C TYR A 47 42.89 -44.78 20.28
N ARG A 48 43.91 -44.02 20.66
CA ARG A 48 44.17 -43.66 22.06
C ARG A 48 43.19 -42.58 22.52
N LEU A 49 42.73 -42.65 23.77
CA LEU A 49 41.86 -41.62 24.36
C LEU A 49 42.43 -40.20 24.26
N ARG A 50 43.76 -40.04 24.32
CA ARG A 50 44.45 -38.75 24.13
C ARG A 50 44.24 -38.11 22.75
N GLN A 51 43.75 -38.87 21.77
CA GLN A 51 43.42 -38.36 20.43
C GLN A 51 42.02 -37.72 20.38
N LEU A 52 41.19 -37.89 21.42
CA LEU A 52 39.83 -37.34 21.47
C LEU A 52 39.77 -35.81 21.35
N PRO A 53 40.62 -35.00 22.03
CA PRO A 53 40.56 -33.55 21.87
C PRO A 53 40.82 -33.10 20.42
N ARG A 54 41.76 -33.75 19.73
CA ARG A 54 42.03 -33.52 18.30
C ARG A 54 40.83 -33.93 17.45
N ALA A 55 40.28 -35.11 17.69
CA ALA A 55 39.11 -35.61 16.96
C ALA A 55 37.85 -34.73 17.14
N ARG A 56 37.61 -34.22 18.35
CA ARG A 56 36.51 -33.28 18.65
C ARG A 56 36.71 -31.93 17.97
N THR A 57 37.95 -31.44 17.91
CA THR A 57 38.27 -30.21 17.17
C THR A 57 37.99 -30.40 15.68
N LEU A 58 38.41 -31.54 15.10
CA LEU A 58 38.09 -31.90 13.72
C LEU A 58 36.59 -31.98 13.48
N ALA A 59 35.84 -32.58 14.42
CA ALA A 59 34.38 -32.67 14.34
C ALA A 59 33.73 -31.28 14.29
N VAL A 60 34.10 -30.39 15.22
CA VAL A 60 33.56 -29.02 15.28
C VAL A 60 33.89 -28.22 14.02
N LEU A 61 35.14 -28.27 13.54
CA LEU A 61 35.54 -27.51 12.34
C LEU A 61 34.82 -28.01 11.09
N ARG A 62 34.60 -29.33 10.99
CA ARG A 62 33.82 -29.90 9.90
C ARG A 62 32.34 -29.51 10.00
N ASP A 63 31.78 -29.53 11.20
CA ASP A 63 30.36 -29.21 11.45
C ASP A 63 30.03 -27.77 11.05
N VAL A 64 30.96 -26.84 11.27
CA VAL A 64 30.82 -25.45 10.78
C VAL A 64 31.13 -25.28 9.29
N GLY A 65 31.32 -26.36 8.53
CA GLY A 65 31.50 -26.31 7.08
C GLY A 65 32.89 -25.88 6.62
N MET A 66 33.93 -26.04 7.45
CA MET A 66 35.30 -25.71 7.04
C MET A 66 35.86 -26.77 6.08
N PRO A 67 36.45 -26.38 4.93
CA PRO A 67 37.09 -27.31 3.99
C PRO A 67 38.22 -28.10 4.66
N LEU A 68 38.36 -29.38 4.32
CA LEU A 68 39.33 -30.29 4.96
C LEU A 68 40.78 -29.80 4.86
N GLU A 69 41.14 -29.13 3.78
CA GLU A 69 42.46 -28.51 3.58
C GLU A 69 42.75 -27.40 4.60
N GLU A 70 41.74 -26.61 4.96
CA GLU A 70 41.86 -25.56 5.97
C GLU A 70 41.86 -26.15 7.38
N VAL A 71 41.08 -27.22 7.61
CA VAL A 71 41.04 -27.96 8.87
C VAL A 71 42.42 -28.54 9.19
N ALA A 72 43.08 -29.16 8.21
CA ALA A 72 44.44 -29.69 8.36
C ALA A 72 45.43 -28.58 8.77
N ALA A 73 45.40 -27.44 8.07
CA ALA A 73 46.27 -26.30 8.37
C ALA A 73 46.05 -25.69 9.77
N ILE A 74 44.85 -25.84 10.36
CA ILE A 74 44.56 -25.39 11.73
C ILE A 74 45.00 -26.43 12.76
N VAL A 75 44.76 -27.71 12.52
CA VAL A 75 45.00 -28.76 13.50
C VAL A 75 46.49 -29.16 13.58
N ASP A 76 47.25 -28.98 12.49
CA ASP A 76 48.68 -29.27 12.44
C ASP A 76 49.59 -28.08 12.74
N SER A 77 49.03 -26.86 12.82
CA SER A 77 49.80 -25.66 13.16
C SER A 77 50.07 -25.55 14.66
N THR A 78 51.34 -25.39 15.03
CA THR A 78 51.77 -25.10 16.41
C THR A 78 51.59 -23.62 16.79
N ASP A 79 51.47 -22.73 15.80
CA ASP A 79 51.34 -21.29 15.99
C ASP A 79 49.88 -20.91 16.34
N ARG A 80 49.69 -20.36 17.54
CA ARG A 80 48.38 -19.93 18.03
C ARG A 80 47.82 -18.74 17.24
N ALA A 81 48.68 -17.82 16.77
CA ALA A 81 48.26 -16.65 16.03
C ALA A 81 47.70 -17.03 14.64
N ILE A 82 48.40 -17.94 13.94
CA ILE A 82 47.97 -18.43 12.62
C ILE A 82 46.63 -19.19 12.73
N ARG A 83 46.49 -20.07 13.72
CA ARG A 83 45.22 -20.79 13.97
C ARG A 83 44.07 -19.82 14.25
N ARG A 84 44.29 -18.83 15.13
CA ARG A 84 43.29 -17.82 15.46
C ARG A 84 42.88 -16.98 14.25
N ALA A 85 43.84 -16.57 13.41
CA ALA A 85 43.56 -15.80 12.20
C ALA A 85 42.67 -16.58 11.21
N ARG A 86 42.98 -17.87 10.97
CA ARG A 86 42.17 -18.73 10.08
C ARG A 86 40.75 -18.94 10.60
N LEU A 87 40.58 -19.15 11.91
CA LEU A 87 39.27 -19.27 12.54
C LEU A 87 38.45 -17.98 12.41
N ILE A 88 39.07 -16.81 12.58
CA ILE A 88 38.41 -15.50 12.43
C ILE A 88 37.95 -15.30 10.99
N GLU A 89 38.80 -15.63 10.01
CA GLU A 89 38.45 -15.47 8.59
C GLU A 89 37.32 -16.40 8.18
N HIS A 90 37.35 -17.66 8.63
CA HIS A 90 36.25 -18.59 8.38
C HIS A 90 34.95 -18.13 9.05
N ARG A 91 35.01 -17.64 10.30
CA ARG A 91 33.86 -17.01 10.96
C ARG A 91 33.31 -15.84 10.14
N ARG A 92 34.18 -14.99 9.57
CA ARG A 92 33.75 -13.86 8.72
C ARG A 92 33.01 -14.34 7.47
N ARG A 93 33.52 -15.37 6.78
CA ARG A 93 32.84 -15.99 5.64
C ARG A 93 31.49 -16.57 6.02
N LEU A 94 31.40 -17.32 7.12
CA LEU A 94 30.13 -17.87 7.61
C LEU A 94 29.12 -16.76 7.96
N SER A 95 29.55 -15.71 8.67
CA SER A 95 28.66 -14.58 8.98
C SER A 95 28.17 -13.84 7.72
N GLN A 96 29.01 -13.71 6.69
CA GLN A 96 28.59 -13.12 5.41
C GLN A 96 27.62 -14.03 4.65
N ALA A 97 27.87 -15.34 4.62
CA ALA A 97 26.96 -16.31 4.03
C ALA A 97 25.60 -16.33 4.74
N ALA A 98 25.59 -16.31 6.08
CA ALA A 98 24.37 -16.24 6.89
C ALA A 98 23.58 -14.95 6.61
N ARG A 99 24.24 -13.79 6.49
CA ARG A 99 23.57 -12.53 6.10
C ARG A 99 22.97 -12.59 4.71
N ARG A 100 23.66 -13.20 3.74
CA ARG A 100 23.12 -13.39 2.38
C ARG A 100 21.91 -14.33 2.38
N ALA A 101 22.01 -15.45 3.10
CA ALA A 101 20.92 -16.40 3.24
C ALA A 101 19.70 -15.76 3.92
N ALA A 102 19.91 -14.98 4.98
CA ALA A 102 18.84 -14.20 5.63
C ALA A 102 18.18 -13.22 4.65
N ALA A 103 18.97 -12.45 3.88
CA ALA A 103 18.43 -11.55 2.87
C ALA A 103 17.68 -12.27 1.73
N GLN A 104 18.08 -13.50 1.39
CA GLN A 104 17.36 -14.34 0.42
C GLN A 104 16.05 -14.88 1.00
N VAL A 105 16.05 -15.26 2.28
CA VAL A 105 14.83 -15.62 3.01
C VAL A 105 13.89 -14.42 3.07
N ASP A 106 14.35 -13.24 3.48
CA ASP A 106 13.54 -12.01 3.47
C ASP A 106 13.00 -11.64 2.07
N ALA A 107 13.72 -12.00 1.00
CA ALA A 107 13.25 -11.78 -0.37
C ALA A 107 12.20 -12.81 -0.78
N MET A 108 12.34 -14.07 -0.35
CA MET A 108 11.34 -15.12 -0.53
C MET A 108 10.10 -14.85 0.29
N ASP A 109 10.23 -14.44 1.54
CA ASP A 109 9.13 -14.06 2.42
C ASP A 109 8.36 -12.88 1.80
N ARG A 110 9.05 -11.88 1.24
CA ARG A 110 8.40 -10.82 0.44
C ARG A 110 7.72 -11.32 -0.83
N MET A 111 8.23 -12.36 -1.48
CA MET A 111 7.59 -12.98 -2.65
C MET A 111 6.34 -13.77 -2.25
N ILE A 112 6.41 -14.51 -1.13
CA ILE A 112 5.28 -15.24 -0.53
C ILE A 112 4.23 -14.24 -0.07
N GLU A 113 4.62 -13.21 0.69
CA GLU A 113 3.76 -12.09 1.08
C GLU A 113 3.18 -11.37 -0.13
N ARG A 114 3.89 -11.28 -1.27
CA ARG A 114 3.33 -10.71 -2.50
C ARG A 114 2.34 -11.64 -3.18
N GLU A 115 2.58 -12.95 -3.21
CA GLU A 115 1.60 -13.93 -3.69
C GLU A 115 0.37 -13.97 -2.77
N ASP A 116 0.58 -13.99 -1.46
CA ASP A 116 -0.45 -13.95 -0.43
C ASP A 116 -1.15 -12.60 -0.38
N ALA A 117 -0.47 -11.48 -0.68
CA ALA A 117 -1.07 -10.16 -0.80
C ALA A 117 -1.82 -10.01 -2.10
N VAL A 118 -1.38 -10.62 -3.21
CA VAL A 118 -2.19 -10.70 -4.44
C VAL A 118 -3.43 -11.54 -4.16
N GLU A 119 -3.29 -12.69 -3.51
CA GLU A 119 -4.41 -13.55 -3.12
C GLU A 119 -5.30 -12.90 -2.04
N SER A 120 -4.75 -12.12 -1.11
CA SER A 120 -5.45 -11.35 -0.07
C SER A 120 -6.07 -10.07 -0.60
N SER A 121 -5.48 -9.44 -1.62
CA SER A 121 -6.02 -8.28 -2.33
C SER A 121 -7.17 -8.68 -3.26
N LEU A 122 -7.22 -9.96 -3.62
CA LEU A 122 -8.27 -10.64 -4.37
C LEU A 122 -9.27 -11.37 -3.45
N ARG A 123 -8.89 -11.72 -2.22
CA ARG A 123 -9.80 -12.18 -1.16
C ARG A 123 -10.49 -10.99 -0.54
N VAL A 124 -11.59 -10.67 -1.18
CA VAL A 124 -12.85 -10.33 -0.53
C VAL A 124 -12.93 -10.94 0.90
N ASP A 125 -12.97 -10.11 1.95
CA ASP A 125 -13.22 -10.54 3.33
C ASP A 125 -14.47 -11.44 3.39
N GLU A 126 -14.48 -12.47 4.25
CA GLU A 126 -15.65 -13.31 4.52
C GLU A 126 -16.75 -12.44 5.16
N GLY A 127 -17.49 -11.73 4.32
CA GLY A 127 -18.45 -10.70 4.70
C GLY A 127 -18.82 -9.72 3.57
N ALA A 128 -18.14 -9.77 2.42
CA ALA A 128 -18.40 -8.85 1.33
C ALA A 128 -19.76 -9.03 0.64
N PRO A 129 -20.25 -7.96 -0.01
CA PRO A 129 -21.58 -7.89 -0.58
C PRO A 129 -21.84 -9.00 -1.58
N MET A 130 -23.06 -9.54 -1.48
CA MET A 130 -23.67 -10.60 -2.28
C MET A 130 -23.79 -10.31 -3.79
N LEU A 131 -22.78 -9.72 -4.44
CA LEU A 131 -22.72 -9.63 -5.89
C LEU A 131 -22.04 -10.88 -6.44
N THR A 132 -22.77 -11.63 -7.25
CA THR A 132 -22.23 -12.82 -7.91
C THR A 132 -21.20 -12.43 -8.97
N GLY A 133 -20.26 -13.33 -9.28
CA GLY A 133 -19.31 -13.13 -10.40
C GLY A 133 -20.02 -12.84 -11.73
N GLU A 134 -21.23 -13.39 -11.93
CA GLU A 134 -22.07 -13.10 -13.10
C GLU A 134 -22.51 -11.64 -13.15
N ARG A 135 -22.83 -11.02 -12.01
CA ARG A 135 -23.22 -9.62 -11.94
C ARG A 135 -22.07 -8.69 -12.28
N PHE A 136 -20.87 -8.95 -11.75
CA PHE A 136 -19.66 -8.21 -12.14
C PHE A 136 -19.35 -8.37 -13.62
N ALA A 137 -19.42 -9.59 -14.16
CA ALA A 137 -19.19 -9.84 -15.59
C ALA A 137 -20.20 -9.12 -16.51
N ARG A 138 -21.45 -8.95 -16.06
CA ARG A 138 -22.43 -8.13 -16.80
C ARG A 138 -22.08 -6.65 -16.73
N GLU A 139 -21.78 -6.12 -15.55
CA GLU A 139 -21.50 -4.70 -15.38
C GLU A 139 -20.20 -4.28 -16.06
N LEU A 140 -19.15 -5.12 -16.04
CA LEU A 140 -17.91 -4.89 -16.78
C LEU A 140 -18.15 -4.63 -18.27
N ARG A 141 -19.16 -5.27 -18.87
CA ARG A 141 -19.55 -5.07 -20.27
C ARG A 141 -20.50 -3.87 -20.47
N GLY A 142 -21.01 -3.28 -19.40
CA GLY A 142 -22.03 -2.24 -19.41
C GLY A 142 -21.66 -0.97 -18.66
N THR A 143 -20.39 -0.79 -18.29
CA THR A 143 -19.91 0.40 -17.59
C THR A 143 -20.21 1.64 -18.40
N LEU A 144 -20.67 2.68 -17.72
CA LEU A 144 -20.96 3.96 -18.34
C LEU A 144 -19.66 4.75 -18.54
N ASP A 145 -19.17 4.87 -19.77
CA ASP A 145 -17.93 5.57 -20.09
C ASP A 145 -18.16 6.99 -20.63
N ARG A 146 -19.32 7.28 -21.24
CA ARG A 146 -19.66 8.57 -21.83
C ARG A 146 -21.16 8.74 -21.96
N THR A 147 -21.63 9.99 -21.91
CA THR A 147 -23.03 10.34 -22.23
C THR A 147 -23.14 11.44 -23.28
N GLU A 148 -24.21 11.38 -24.06
CA GLU A 148 -24.54 12.37 -25.10
C GLU A 148 -26.03 12.72 -25.10
N PHE A 149 -26.44 13.59 -24.18
CA PHE A 149 -27.81 14.09 -24.07
C PHE A 149 -27.87 15.59 -24.41
N GLY A 150 -27.71 15.94 -25.69
CA GLY A 150 -27.70 17.36 -26.12
C GLY A 150 -29.02 18.11 -25.88
N HIS A 151 -30.12 17.40 -25.64
CA HIS A 151 -31.44 17.98 -25.41
C HIS A 151 -31.69 18.43 -23.97
N ILE A 152 -30.80 18.09 -23.02
CA ILE A 152 -30.90 18.48 -21.60
C ILE A 152 -29.90 19.57 -21.18
N GLY A 153 -29.22 20.20 -22.15
CA GLY A 153 -28.34 21.34 -21.90
C GLY A 153 -26.99 21.29 -22.63
N VAL A 154 -26.16 22.31 -22.38
CA VAL A 154 -24.81 22.42 -22.93
C VAL A 154 -23.90 21.40 -22.26
N ARG A 155 -23.32 20.48 -23.05
CA ARG A 155 -22.45 19.41 -22.54
C ARG A 155 -21.08 19.93 -22.14
N HIS A 156 -20.63 19.51 -20.96
CA HIS A 156 -19.27 19.65 -20.44
C HIS A 156 -18.73 18.28 -20.05
N GLU A 157 -17.54 17.94 -20.54
CA GLU A 157 -16.86 16.69 -20.22
C GLU A 157 -15.76 16.94 -19.18
N GLY A 158 -15.89 16.29 -18.04
CA GLY A 158 -14.84 16.20 -17.03
C GLY A 158 -14.13 14.85 -17.07
N LYS A 159 -13.11 14.68 -16.23
CA LYS A 159 -12.33 13.42 -16.16
C LYS A 159 -13.21 12.19 -15.87
N VAL A 160 -14.13 12.32 -14.92
CA VAL A 160 -14.98 11.20 -14.45
C VAL A 160 -16.48 11.49 -14.52
N ARG A 161 -16.88 12.71 -14.89
CA ARG A 161 -18.29 13.09 -15.01
C ARG A 161 -18.54 13.80 -16.32
N ASP A 162 -19.69 13.52 -16.90
CA ASP A 162 -20.27 14.32 -17.98
C ASP A 162 -21.36 15.17 -17.35
N SER A 163 -21.49 16.44 -17.75
CA SER A 163 -22.52 17.32 -17.21
C SER A 163 -23.17 18.17 -18.29
N TYR A 164 -24.39 18.61 -18.03
CA TYR A 164 -25.23 19.36 -18.95
C TYR A 164 -25.80 20.55 -18.21
N VAL A 165 -25.56 21.75 -18.71
CA VAL A 165 -26.03 23.00 -18.09
C VAL A 165 -27.24 23.52 -18.85
N ASP A 166 -28.33 23.75 -18.14
CA ASP A 166 -29.56 24.36 -18.63
C ASP A 166 -30.06 25.41 -17.61
N GLY A 167 -29.82 26.69 -17.92
CA GLY A 167 -30.11 27.79 -17.01
C GLY A 167 -29.38 27.65 -15.66
N ASP A 168 -30.14 27.69 -14.57
CA ASP A 168 -29.64 27.61 -13.19
C ASP A 168 -29.49 26.17 -12.68
N VAL A 169 -29.62 25.17 -13.56
CA VAL A 169 -29.53 23.75 -13.22
C VAL A 169 -28.43 23.09 -14.03
N ARG A 170 -27.63 22.27 -13.34
CA ARG A 170 -26.68 21.35 -13.97
C ARG A 170 -27.10 19.91 -13.70
N THR A 171 -27.25 19.13 -14.77
CA THR A 171 -27.35 17.67 -14.67
C THR A 171 -25.95 17.09 -14.72
N ILE A 172 -25.54 16.37 -13.67
CA ILE A 172 -24.23 15.71 -13.57
C ILE A 172 -24.45 14.21 -13.67
N VAL A 173 -23.80 13.58 -14.65
CA VAL A 173 -23.71 12.14 -14.77
C VAL A 173 -22.34 11.70 -14.29
N THR A 174 -22.29 11.08 -13.11
CA THR A 174 -21.09 10.43 -12.59
C THR A 174 -20.90 9.12 -13.34
N THR A 175 -19.91 9.11 -14.23
CA THR A 175 -19.60 7.94 -15.06
C THR A 175 -18.77 6.92 -14.28
N ASP A 176 -18.61 5.74 -14.87
CA ASP A 176 -17.74 4.69 -14.35
C ASP A 176 -16.27 4.90 -14.73
N ARG A 177 -15.95 5.99 -15.46
CA ARG A 177 -14.58 6.37 -15.78
C ARG A 177 -13.74 6.55 -14.53
N LEU A 178 -12.53 6.04 -14.62
CA LEU A 178 -11.50 6.12 -13.59
C LEU A 178 -10.32 6.91 -14.13
N SER A 179 -9.83 7.84 -13.33
CA SER A 179 -8.61 8.59 -13.67
C SER A 179 -7.52 8.43 -12.62
N ALA A 180 -6.29 8.22 -13.03
CA ALA A 180 -5.13 8.19 -12.14
C ALA A 180 -3.98 8.96 -12.78
N PHE A 181 -3.19 9.67 -11.97
CA PHE A 181 -2.12 10.54 -12.45
C PHE A 181 -2.58 11.50 -13.58
N ASP A 182 -3.76 12.11 -13.39
CA ASP A 182 -4.41 13.02 -14.34
C ASP A 182 -4.81 12.43 -15.71
N ARG A 183 -4.71 11.10 -15.89
CA ARG A 183 -5.06 10.39 -17.12
C ARG A 183 -6.27 9.47 -16.90
N HIS A 184 -7.11 9.32 -17.92
CA HIS A 184 -8.14 8.28 -17.93
C HIS A 184 -7.47 6.91 -18.09
N VAL A 185 -7.81 5.94 -17.24
CA VAL A 185 -7.17 4.61 -17.21
C VAL A 185 -8.14 3.46 -17.50
N GLY A 186 -9.43 3.73 -17.66
CA GLY A 186 -10.46 2.72 -17.92
C GLY A 186 -11.73 3.00 -17.10
N THR A 187 -12.64 2.03 -17.09
CA THR A 187 -13.89 2.09 -16.31
C THR A 187 -13.90 1.07 -15.19
N ILE A 188 -14.62 1.37 -14.11
CA ILE A 188 -14.81 0.49 -12.95
C ILE A 188 -16.31 0.22 -12.77
N PRO A 189 -16.75 -1.05 -12.73
CA PRO A 189 -18.14 -1.41 -12.48
C PRO A 189 -18.74 -0.67 -11.29
N PHE A 190 -19.96 -0.14 -11.47
CA PHE A 190 -20.74 0.53 -10.42
C PHE A 190 -20.13 1.81 -9.84
N LYS A 191 -18.95 2.25 -10.29
CA LYS A 191 -18.21 3.35 -9.67
C LYS A 191 -19.06 4.61 -9.56
N GLY A 192 -19.72 5.03 -10.63
CA GLY A 192 -20.48 6.28 -10.60
C GLY A 192 -21.64 6.25 -9.60
N GLN A 193 -22.32 5.10 -9.51
CA GLN A 193 -23.37 4.84 -8.53
C GLN A 193 -22.83 4.87 -7.09
N ILE A 194 -21.69 4.23 -6.85
CA ILE A 194 -21.08 4.16 -5.51
C ILE A 194 -20.63 5.54 -5.02
N LEU A 195 -19.93 6.31 -5.88
CA LEU A 195 -19.45 7.63 -5.51
C LEU A 195 -20.61 8.57 -5.14
N ASN A 196 -21.69 8.54 -5.93
CA ASN A 196 -22.87 9.34 -5.63
C ASN A 196 -23.57 8.89 -4.34
N ALA A 197 -23.67 7.58 -4.08
CA ALA A 197 -24.27 7.07 -2.85
C ALA A 197 -23.53 7.56 -1.60
N ILE A 198 -22.19 7.47 -1.62
CA ILE A 198 -21.35 7.98 -0.52
C ILE A 198 -21.50 9.50 -0.39
N ALA A 199 -21.40 10.25 -1.48
CA ALA A 199 -21.52 11.70 -1.43
C ALA A 199 -22.90 12.18 -0.96
N ASN A 200 -23.99 11.51 -1.35
CA ASN A 200 -25.34 11.79 -0.86
C ASN A 200 -25.43 11.62 0.67
N TYR A 201 -24.90 10.51 1.20
CA TYR A 201 -24.84 10.28 2.65
C TYR A 201 -24.11 11.42 3.37
N TRP A 202 -22.99 11.87 2.84
CA TRP A 202 -22.20 12.95 3.44
C TRP A 202 -22.84 14.32 3.29
N PHE A 203 -23.54 14.59 2.19
CA PHE A 203 -24.34 15.80 2.04
C PHE A 203 -25.39 15.92 3.13
N ASP A 204 -26.05 14.83 3.50
CA ASP A 204 -27.00 14.80 4.62
C ASP A 204 -26.27 14.92 5.97
N ALA A 205 -25.20 14.14 6.17
CA ALA A 205 -24.45 14.09 7.43
C ALA A 205 -23.68 15.40 7.75
N THR A 206 -23.57 16.32 6.80
CA THR A 206 -22.85 17.59 6.95
C THR A 206 -23.70 18.83 6.65
N ALA A 207 -25.01 18.67 6.44
CA ALA A 207 -25.93 19.77 6.12
C ALA A 207 -25.99 20.86 7.20
N ASP A 208 -25.65 20.54 8.46
CA ASP A 208 -25.54 21.50 9.56
C ASP A 208 -24.26 22.37 9.51
N ILE A 209 -23.28 21.97 8.69
CA ILE A 209 -21.99 22.64 8.54
C ILE A 209 -22.03 23.61 7.36
N VAL A 210 -22.49 23.14 6.20
CA VAL A 210 -22.56 23.89 4.95
C VAL A 210 -23.68 23.33 4.06
N SER A 211 -24.40 24.19 3.35
CA SER A 211 -25.37 23.75 2.35
C SER A 211 -24.66 23.16 1.13
N ASN A 212 -25.29 22.20 0.45
CA ASN A 212 -24.74 21.61 -0.77
C ASN A 212 -25.60 21.96 -2.01
N HIS A 213 -25.08 21.69 -3.20
CA HIS A 213 -25.75 22.04 -4.45
C HIS A 213 -26.81 21.05 -4.95
N LEU A 214 -26.99 19.89 -4.30
CA LEU A 214 -27.90 18.84 -4.76
C LEU A 214 -29.36 19.30 -4.74
N LEU A 215 -30.10 19.04 -5.83
CA LEU A 215 -31.55 19.26 -5.92
C LEU A 215 -32.31 17.93 -5.91
N GLU A 216 -31.88 16.98 -6.73
CA GLU A 216 -32.49 15.65 -6.81
C GLU A 216 -31.53 14.61 -7.38
N VAL A 217 -31.88 13.34 -7.18
CA VAL A 217 -31.14 12.16 -7.65
C VAL A 217 -32.07 11.33 -8.54
N PRO A 218 -32.24 11.66 -9.84
CA PRO A 218 -33.15 10.91 -10.73
C PRO A 218 -32.74 9.46 -10.94
N ASP A 219 -31.44 9.18 -10.77
CA ASP A 219 -30.82 7.87 -10.94
C ASP A 219 -29.55 7.81 -10.08
N PRO A 220 -29.09 6.64 -9.59
CA PRO A 220 -27.87 6.57 -8.79
C PRO A 220 -26.61 7.14 -9.45
N ASN A 221 -26.52 7.22 -10.79
CA ASN A 221 -25.41 7.88 -11.49
C ASN A 221 -25.69 9.35 -11.83
N VAL A 222 -26.90 9.86 -11.58
CA VAL A 222 -27.35 11.16 -12.07
C VAL A 222 -27.76 12.06 -10.91
N TRP A 223 -27.17 13.25 -10.86
CA TRP A 223 -27.61 14.35 -10.02
C TRP A 223 -28.16 15.47 -10.86
N ARG A 224 -29.22 16.12 -10.38
CA ARG A 224 -29.52 17.50 -10.77
C ARG A 224 -29.13 18.40 -9.60
N VAL A 225 -28.34 19.42 -9.91
CA VAL A 225 -27.75 20.33 -8.93
C VAL A 225 -28.00 21.78 -9.34
N ARG A 226 -27.94 22.70 -8.37
CA ARG A 226 -27.90 24.14 -8.63
C ARG A 226 -26.61 24.48 -9.35
N GLU A 227 -26.70 25.23 -10.43
CA GLU A 227 -25.50 25.78 -11.08
C GLU A 227 -24.87 26.83 -10.16
N CYS A 228 -23.61 26.61 -9.80
CA CYS A 228 -22.87 27.44 -8.85
C CYS A 228 -21.63 27.99 -9.54
N THR A 229 -21.13 29.14 -9.09
CA THR A 229 -19.82 29.64 -9.53
C THR A 229 -18.72 28.95 -8.72
N PRO A 230 -17.87 28.08 -9.30
CA PRO A 230 -16.87 27.36 -8.51
C PRO A 230 -15.80 28.30 -7.95
N ILE A 231 -15.39 28.07 -6.71
CA ILE A 231 -14.20 28.69 -6.15
C ILE A 231 -12.99 27.99 -6.78
N PRO A 232 -12.01 28.72 -7.36
CA PRO A 232 -10.95 28.14 -8.20
C PRO A 232 -9.82 27.46 -7.40
N LEU A 233 -10.16 26.79 -6.30
CA LEU A 233 -9.27 26.08 -5.39
C LEU A 233 -9.85 24.70 -5.06
N GLU A 234 -8.97 23.71 -5.02
CA GLU A 234 -9.22 22.40 -4.43
C GLU A 234 -8.67 22.43 -3.00
N PHE A 235 -9.54 22.35 -2.00
CA PHE A 235 -9.15 22.41 -0.59
C PHE A 235 -8.84 21.00 -0.08
N VAL A 236 -7.56 20.63 -0.04
CA VAL A 236 -7.15 19.32 0.49
C VAL A 236 -6.83 19.44 1.98
N VAL A 237 -7.59 18.75 2.83
CA VAL A 237 -7.31 18.63 4.26
C VAL A 237 -6.65 17.28 4.53
N ARG A 238 -5.57 17.27 5.32
CA ARG A 238 -4.75 16.09 5.57
C ARG A 238 -4.54 15.87 7.06
N GLY A 239 -4.84 14.67 7.54
CA GLY A 239 -4.59 14.23 8.92
C GLY A 239 -3.33 13.37 9.08
N TYR A 240 -2.79 12.85 7.98
CA TYR A 240 -1.62 11.96 7.96
C TYR A 240 -0.66 12.35 6.83
N ILE A 241 0.62 12.02 7.00
CA ILE A 241 1.65 12.25 5.98
C ILE A 241 1.83 11.02 5.08
N THR A 242 1.19 11.04 3.91
CA THR A 242 1.21 9.90 2.96
C THR A 242 1.13 10.35 1.50
N GLY A 243 0.98 9.38 0.60
CA GLY A 243 0.67 9.52 -0.82
C GLY A 243 1.86 9.34 -1.75
N VAL A 244 1.56 8.97 -3.01
CA VAL A 244 2.58 8.72 -4.06
C VAL A 244 2.61 9.76 -5.18
N THR A 245 1.78 10.81 -5.10
CA THR A 245 1.69 11.85 -6.14
C THR A 245 2.62 13.03 -5.87
N LYS A 246 2.97 13.82 -6.89
CA LYS A 246 3.82 15.01 -6.76
C LYS A 246 3.29 16.05 -5.77
N THR A 247 1.99 16.11 -5.58
CA THR A 247 1.31 17.03 -4.64
C THR A 247 1.11 16.44 -3.25
N SER A 248 1.41 15.16 -3.04
CA SER A 248 1.25 14.49 -1.74
C SER A 248 2.27 15.00 -0.71
N LEU A 249 1.91 14.93 0.57
CA LEU A 249 2.80 15.40 1.64
C LEU A 249 4.07 14.54 1.72
N TRP A 250 3.94 13.21 1.64
CA TRP A 250 5.07 12.31 1.80
C TRP A 250 6.14 12.55 0.73
N VAL A 251 5.76 12.60 -0.55
CA VAL A 251 6.71 12.84 -1.66
C VAL A 251 7.47 14.16 -1.49
N ASN A 252 6.78 15.24 -1.08
CA ASN A 252 7.44 16.53 -0.85
C ASN A 252 8.36 16.50 0.38
N TYR A 253 7.91 15.88 1.46
CA TYR A 253 8.67 15.80 2.72
C TYR A 253 9.92 14.91 2.60
N GLU A 254 9.81 13.77 1.91
CA GLU A 254 10.92 12.89 1.58
C GLU A 254 11.95 13.59 0.69
N ALA A 255 11.50 14.44 -0.23
CA ALA A 255 12.36 15.30 -1.05
C ALA A 255 13.01 16.47 -0.27
N GLY A 256 12.76 16.58 1.05
CA GLY A 256 13.39 17.57 1.93
C GLY A 256 12.54 18.79 2.24
N ALA A 257 11.30 18.88 1.75
CA ALA A 257 10.41 19.98 2.13
C ALA A 257 10.06 19.89 3.62
N ARG A 258 10.14 21.03 4.32
CA ARG A 258 9.72 21.18 5.73
C ARG A 258 8.66 22.25 5.93
N ASN A 259 8.24 22.88 4.83
CA ASN A 259 7.08 23.74 4.80
C ASN A 259 6.31 23.43 3.50
N ILE A 260 5.05 23.02 3.62
CA ILE A 260 4.19 22.70 2.47
C ILE A 260 2.92 23.54 2.57
N ALA A 261 2.64 24.33 1.55
CA ALA A 261 1.51 25.27 1.52
C ALA A 261 1.45 26.26 2.70
N GLY A 262 2.60 26.62 3.27
CA GLY A 262 2.68 27.49 4.45
C GLY A 262 2.63 26.74 5.79
N ASN A 263 2.46 25.41 5.78
CA ASN A 263 2.41 24.59 6.99
C ASN A 263 3.81 24.05 7.32
N PRO A 264 4.42 24.43 8.46
CA PRO A 264 5.67 23.83 8.92
C PRO A 264 5.45 22.37 9.34
N LEU A 265 6.38 21.49 8.96
CA LEU A 265 6.39 20.08 9.32
C LEU A 265 7.56 19.78 10.27
N PRO A 266 7.34 19.01 11.36
CA PRO A 266 8.43 18.57 12.22
C PRO A 266 9.39 17.63 11.48
N ASP A 267 10.64 17.62 11.91
CA ASP A 267 11.62 16.63 11.44
C ASP A 267 11.31 15.24 12.00
N GLY A 268 11.78 14.20 11.30
CA GLY A 268 11.71 12.81 11.75
C GLY A 268 10.39 12.09 11.46
N LEU A 269 9.40 12.73 10.83
CA LEU A 269 8.17 12.05 10.39
C LEU A 269 8.47 10.87 9.46
N ARG A 270 7.72 9.79 9.64
CA ARG A 270 7.73 8.58 8.79
C ARG A 270 6.51 8.57 7.87
N LYS A 271 6.58 7.81 6.77
CA LYS A 271 5.43 7.57 5.87
C LYS A 271 4.26 7.01 6.70
N ASP A 272 3.07 7.51 6.44
CA ASP A 272 1.80 7.14 7.09
C ASP A 272 1.65 7.57 8.55
N GLU A 273 2.54 8.45 9.03
CA GLU A 273 2.46 9.00 10.38
C GLU A 273 1.30 10.00 10.53
N ARG A 274 0.60 9.93 11.67
CA ARG A 274 -0.43 10.92 12.01
C ARG A 274 0.19 12.29 12.24
N LEU A 275 -0.38 13.31 11.63
CA LEU A 275 0.05 14.69 11.83
C LEU A 275 -0.40 15.21 13.22
N PRO A 276 0.36 16.13 13.86
CA PRO A 276 -0.03 16.71 15.14
C PRO A 276 -1.40 17.41 15.12
N ALA A 277 -1.75 18.00 13.98
CA ALA A 277 -3.06 18.57 13.70
C ALA A 277 -3.34 18.45 12.19
N PRO A 278 -4.62 18.32 11.77
CA PRO A 278 -4.97 18.39 10.37
C PRO A 278 -4.50 19.70 9.75
N MET A 279 -4.01 19.65 8.51
CA MET A 279 -3.55 20.82 7.79
C MET A 279 -4.22 20.94 6.43
N LEU A 280 -4.30 22.17 5.94
CA LEU A 280 -4.87 22.50 4.65
C LEU A 280 -3.73 22.72 3.65
N THR A 281 -3.77 21.97 2.54
CA THR A 281 -2.85 22.13 1.40
C THR A 281 -3.66 22.35 0.12
N PRO A 282 -4.15 23.57 -0.13
CA PRO A 282 -4.93 23.87 -1.33
C PRO A 282 -4.13 23.59 -2.61
N SER A 283 -4.81 23.21 -3.68
CA SER A 283 -4.27 23.16 -5.04
C SER A 283 -5.17 23.92 -6.01
N THR A 284 -4.71 24.13 -7.24
CA THR A 284 -5.53 24.73 -8.30
C THR A 284 -5.54 23.85 -9.55
N LYS A 285 -6.67 23.87 -10.27
CA LYS A 285 -6.84 23.22 -11.57
C LYS A 285 -6.34 24.06 -12.75
N LEU A 286 -5.94 25.32 -12.52
CA LEU A 286 -5.34 26.21 -13.53
C LEU A 286 -3.93 25.72 -13.91
N GLU A 287 -3.30 26.28 -14.95
CA GLU A 287 -2.02 25.83 -15.55
C GLU A 287 -0.85 25.56 -14.56
N LEU A 288 -0.98 25.98 -13.30
CA LEU A 288 -0.13 25.61 -12.17
C LEU A 288 -0.47 24.23 -11.55
N ARG A 289 -1.06 23.30 -12.31
CA ARG A 289 -1.26 21.90 -11.87
C ARG A 289 0.11 21.28 -11.68
N ASP A 290 0.63 21.33 -10.46
CA ASP A 290 1.72 20.53 -9.92
C ASP A 290 2.25 21.05 -8.57
N ARG A 291 1.60 22.04 -7.92
CA ARG A 291 2.02 22.52 -6.60
C ARG A 291 0.88 22.74 -5.62
N ASN A 292 1.16 22.48 -4.35
CA ASN A 292 0.35 22.97 -3.24
C ASN A 292 0.51 24.50 -3.14
N LEU A 293 -0.59 25.21 -2.94
CA LEU A 293 -0.66 26.67 -2.84
C LEU A 293 -0.86 27.08 -1.38
N SER A 294 -0.02 27.98 -0.87
CA SER A 294 -0.29 28.59 0.43
C SER A 294 -1.47 29.56 0.36
N ARG A 295 -2.05 29.90 1.51
CA ARG A 295 -3.05 30.98 1.62
C ARG A 295 -2.55 32.28 0.99
N ALA A 296 -1.31 32.67 1.26
CA ALA A 296 -0.71 33.88 0.73
C ALA A 296 -0.59 33.83 -0.80
N ASP A 297 -0.18 32.67 -1.36
CA ASP A 297 -0.08 32.49 -2.81
C ASP A 297 -1.45 32.51 -3.49
N ALA A 298 -2.47 31.91 -2.88
CA ALA A 298 -3.83 31.89 -3.42
C ALA A 298 -4.41 33.32 -3.52
N ILE A 299 -4.18 34.14 -2.48
CA ILE A 299 -4.60 35.55 -2.45
C ILE A 299 -3.78 36.38 -3.45
N ALA A 300 -2.46 36.21 -3.48
CA ALA A 300 -1.58 36.94 -4.39
C ALA A 300 -1.88 36.63 -5.86
N ALA A 301 -2.31 35.40 -6.16
CA ALA A 301 -2.74 35.00 -7.50
C ALA A 301 -4.16 35.49 -7.87
N GLY A 302 -4.86 36.19 -6.96
CA GLY A 302 -6.20 36.71 -7.19
C GLY A 302 -7.28 35.62 -7.30
N LEU A 303 -7.00 34.40 -6.81
CA LEU A 303 -7.94 33.27 -6.90
C LEU A 303 -9.10 33.43 -5.91
N VAL A 304 -8.82 34.03 -4.74
CA VAL A 304 -9.78 34.25 -3.67
C VAL A 304 -9.37 35.46 -2.82
N THR A 305 -10.34 36.07 -2.12
CA THR A 305 -10.05 37.05 -1.07
C THR A 305 -9.61 36.36 0.21
N ALA A 306 -8.97 37.12 1.11
CA ALA A 306 -8.58 36.64 2.44
C ALA A 306 -9.78 36.11 3.24
N ASP A 307 -10.87 36.87 3.29
CA ASP A 307 -12.11 36.49 4.00
C ASP A 307 -12.73 35.21 3.42
N LEU A 308 -12.85 35.14 2.08
CA LEU A 308 -13.43 33.96 1.44
C LEU A 308 -12.57 32.71 1.68
N PHE A 309 -11.24 32.83 1.60
CA PHE A 309 -10.34 31.72 1.90
C PHE A 309 -10.53 31.22 3.33
N ASP A 310 -10.56 32.12 4.31
CA ASP A 310 -10.64 31.75 5.73
C ASP A 310 -11.99 31.08 6.05
N ARG A 311 -13.09 31.57 5.48
CA ARG A 311 -14.41 30.94 5.60
C ARG A 311 -14.45 29.56 4.94
N CYS A 312 -13.86 29.40 3.76
CA CYS A 312 -13.75 28.10 3.09
C CYS A 312 -12.90 27.11 3.89
N ALA A 313 -11.76 27.58 4.44
CA ALA A 313 -10.87 26.76 5.26
C ALA A 313 -11.57 26.26 6.52
N ASP A 314 -12.30 27.13 7.23
CA ASP A 314 -13.10 26.75 8.41
C ASP A 314 -14.11 25.64 8.07
N ILE A 315 -14.88 25.81 6.98
CA ILE A 315 -15.82 24.80 6.49
C ILE A 315 -15.10 23.47 6.22
N CYS A 316 -13.98 23.49 5.49
CA CYS A 316 -13.22 22.28 5.15
C CYS A 316 -12.69 21.54 6.40
N PHE A 317 -12.21 22.27 7.41
CA PHE A 317 -11.78 21.67 8.67
C PHE A 317 -12.93 21.06 9.45
N ARG A 318 -14.09 21.73 9.51
CA ARG A 318 -15.29 21.21 10.17
C ARG A 318 -15.83 19.96 9.47
N LEU A 319 -15.86 19.97 8.13
CA LEU A 319 -16.19 18.80 7.32
C LEU A 319 -15.22 17.65 7.60
N PHE A 320 -13.91 17.93 7.64
CA PHE A 320 -12.90 16.90 7.89
C PHE A 320 -13.00 16.31 9.30
N ALA A 321 -13.30 17.15 10.29
CA ALA A 321 -13.54 16.70 11.66
C ALA A 321 -14.76 15.78 11.74
N ARG A 322 -15.90 16.16 11.15
CA ARG A 322 -17.10 15.30 11.08
C ARG A 322 -16.83 14.00 10.32
N GLY A 323 -16.09 14.09 9.22
CA GLY A 323 -15.65 12.93 8.42
C GLY A 323 -14.80 11.96 9.23
N THR A 324 -13.83 12.48 9.99
CA THR A 324 -12.96 11.71 10.87
C THR A 324 -13.74 11.04 12.00
N GLU A 325 -14.69 11.76 12.61
CA GLU A 325 -15.54 11.24 13.69
C GLU A 325 -16.40 10.06 13.22
N ILE A 326 -17.12 10.24 12.10
CA ILE A 326 -17.99 9.20 11.55
C ILE A 326 -17.17 8.01 11.04
N ALA A 327 -16.06 8.25 10.32
CA ALA A 327 -15.18 7.17 9.85
C ALA A 327 -14.69 6.31 11.02
N ALA A 328 -14.29 6.94 12.14
CA ALA A 328 -13.82 6.22 13.32
C ALA A 328 -14.92 5.34 13.96
N GLN A 329 -16.20 5.74 13.90
CA GLN A 329 -17.32 4.93 14.38
C GLN A 329 -17.49 3.63 13.58
N HIS A 330 -17.04 3.62 12.33
CA HIS A 330 -17.08 2.48 11.42
C HIS A 330 -15.71 1.76 11.31
N GLY A 331 -14.80 1.99 12.24
CA GLY A 331 -13.48 1.33 12.24
C GLY A 331 -12.55 1.78 11.11
N LEU A 332 -12.81 2.95 10.53
CA LEU A 332 -12.03 3.55 9.46
C LEU A 332 -11.26 4.79 9.94
N ILE A 333 -10.19 5.12 9.21
CA ILE A 333 -9.42 6.35 9.35
C ILE A 333 -9.62 7.16 8.08
N LEU A 334 -10.20 8.37 8.20
CA LEU A 334 -10.17 9.36 7.13
C LEU A 334 -8.79 10.05 7.13
N VAL A 335 -7.98 9.75 6.12
CA VAL A 335 -6.55 10.08 6.07
C VAL A 335 -6.33 11.49 5.54
N ASP A 336 -6.90 11.75 4.35
CA ASP A 336 -7.00 13.05 3.73
C ASP A 336 -8.21 13.09 2.79
N THR A 337 -8.65 14.30 2.44
CA THR A 337 -9.76 14.50 1.51
C THR A 337 -9.66 15.84 0.81
N LYS A 338 -10.22 15.91 -0.40
CA LYS A 338 -10.31 17.11 -1.22
C LYS A 338 -11.75 17.61 -1.26
N TYR A 339 -11.95 18.88 -0.95
CA TYR A 339 -13.23 19.57 -1.11
C TYR A 339 -13.18 20.56 -2.28
N GLU A 340 -14.31 20.70 -2.97
CA GLU A 340 -14.57 21.82 -3.87
C GLU A 340 -15.77 22.61 -3.34
N LEU A 341 -15.64 23.93 -3.32
CA LEU A 341 -16.68 24.84 -2.85
C LEU A 341 -17.10 25.74 -4.01
N GLY A 342 -18.36 26.16 -4.00
CA GLY A 342 -18.94 27.08 -4.96
C GLY A 342 -19.64 28.25 -4.27
N LEU A 343 -20.02 29.22 -5.08
CA LEU A 343 -20.83 30.35 -4.70
C LEU A 343 -22.20 30.27 -5.39
N LEU A 344 -23.25 30.40 -4.59
CA LEU A 344 -24.61 30.65 -5.06
C LEU A 344 -25.02 32.05 -4.58
N GLY A 345 -24.83 33.06 -5.44
CA GLY A 345 -24.79 34.45 -4.98
C GLY A 345 -23.59 34.65 -4.05
N ASP A 346 -23.85 35.07 -2.80
CA ASP A 346 -22.82 35.27 -1.76
C ASP A 346 -22.69 34.08 -0.79
N GLU A 347 -23.51 33.03 -0.97
CA GLU A 347 -23.52 31.85 -0.12
C GLU A 347 -22.46 30.84 -0.58
N ILE A 348 -21.63 30.36 0.36
CA ILE A 348 -20.68 29.26 0.11
C ILE A 348 -21.46 27.96 0.20
N VAL A 349 -21.38 27.16 -0.86
CA VAL A 349 -22.01 25.84 -0.93
C VAL A 349 -20.97 24.76 -1.24
N LEU A 350 -21.16 23.58 -0.66
CA LEU A 350 -20.40 22.38 -1.02
C LEU A 350 -20.87 21.88 -2.38
N ILE A 351 -19.92 21.75 -3.30
CA ILE A 351 -20.13 21.21 -4.65
C ILE A 351 -19.27 19.96 -4.81
N ASP A 352 -19.31 19.35 -6.01
CA ASP A 352 -18.51 18.17 -6.33
C ASP A 352 -18.91 16.95 -5.49
N GLU A 353 -18.00 16.02 -5.23
CA GLU A 353 -18.21 14.88 -4.34
C GLU A 353 -17.46 15.12 -3.03
N VAL A 354 -17.90 14.48 -1.95
CA VAL A 354 -17.28 14.61 -0.63
C VAL A 354 -17.06 13.24 -0.01
N HIS A 355 -15.87 13.04 0.58
CA HIS A 355 -15.55 11.86 1.40
C HIS A 355 -15.70 10.51 0.68
N THR A 356 -15.59 10.52 -0.64
CA THR A 356 -15.63 9.34 -1.52
C THR A 356 -14.22 8.74 -1.70
N PRO A 357 -14.08 7.50 -2.20
CA PRO A 357 -12.76 6.90 -2.47
C PRO A 357 -11.98 7.57 -3.60
N ASP A 358 -12.62 8.37 -4.47
CA ASP A 358 -11.94 9.16 -5.50
C ASP A 358 -11.42 10.49 -4.95
N SER A 359 -12.08 11.06 -3.94
CA SER A 359 -11.74 12.35 -3.30
C SER A 359 -10.91 12.22 -2.03
N SER A 360 -10.85 11.03 -1.43
CA SER A 360 -10.36 10.82 -0.07
C SER A 360 -9.60 9.51 0.06
N ARG A 361 -8.71 9.45 1.06
CA ARG A 361 -8.05 8.22 1.49
C ARG A 361 -8.66 7.67 2.77
N TYR A 362 -8.87 6.35 2.79
CA TYR A 362 -9.44 5.61 3.91
C TYR A 362 -8.58 4.40 4.25
N TRP A 363 -8.19 4.28 5.51
CA TRP A 363 -7.53 3.10 6.04
C TRP A 363 -8.39 2.37 7.05
N TYR A 364 -8.15 1.07 7.23
CA TYR A 364 -8.70 0.34 8.36
C TYR A 364 -7.99 0.74 9.66
N ALA A 365 -8.77 1.18 10.65
CA ALA A 365 -8.23 1.58 11.94
C ALA A 365 -7.62 0.39 12.70
N GLY A 366 -8.22 -0.80 12.59
CA GLY A 366 -7.80 -1.99 13.32
C GLY A 366 -6.40 -2.51 12.98
N THR A 367 -5.88 -2.16 11.79
CA THR A 367 -4.54 -2.60 11.32
C THR A 367 -3.50 -1.49 11.35
N TYR A 368 -3.90 -0.23 11.52
CA TYR A 368 -3.02 0.94 11.37
C TYR A 368 -1.76 0.87 12.24
N ASP A 369 -1.94 0.69 13.56
CA ASP A 369 -0.83 0.77 14.52
C ASP A 369 0.21 -0.32 14.33
N GLU A 370 -0.20 -1.50 13.85
CA GLU A 370 0.69 -2.63 13.57
C GLU A 370 1.49 -2.39 12.29
N LEU A 371 0.80 -2.10 11.19
CA LEU A 371 1.42 -1.84 9.89
C LEU A 371 2.39 -0.65 9.98
N PHE A 372 1.98 0.44 10.63
CA PHE A 372 2.84 1.61 10.84
C PHE A 372 4.08 1.31 11.69
N ARG A 373 3.98 0.45 12.71
CA ARG A 373 5.14 0.04 13.53
C ARG A 373 6.14 -0.75 12.70
N ASN A 374 5.65 -1.64 11.84
CA ASN A 374 6.46 -2.51 11.02
C ASN A 374 6.97 -1.82 9.74
N SER A 375 6.52 -0.58 9.46
CA SER A 375 6.79 0.13 8.21
C SER A 375 6.23 -0.58 6.97
N GLU A 376 5.04 -1.15 7.12
CA GLU A 376 4.26 -1.81 6.08
C GLU A 376 3.19 -0.86 5.52
N ASP A 377 2.76 -1.10 4.27
CA ASP A 377 1.73 -0.28 3.63
C ASP A 377 0.36 -0.48 4.28
N GLN A 378 -0.41 0.61 4.38
CA GLN A 378 -1.69 0.61 5.07
C GLN A 378 -2.78 -0.10 4.25
N ARG A 379 -3.66 -0.84 4.92
CA ARG A 379 -4.84 -1.43 4.28
C ARG A 379 -5.85 -0.34 3.93
N ALA A 380 -6.00 -0.07 2.63
CA ALA A 380 -6.80 1.02 2.10
C ALA A 380 -8.08 0.56 1.38
N LEU A 381 -9.14 1.35 1.50
CA LEU A 381 -10.43 1.18 0.81
C LEU A 381 -10.65 2.18 -0.34
N ASP A 382 -9.65 3.02 -0.59
CA ASP A 382 -9.68 4.05 -1.61
C ASP A 382 -8.92 3.63 -2.88
N LYS A 383 -8.53 4.63 -3.66
CA LYS A 383 -7.88 4.50 -4.97
C LYS A 383 -6.36 4.29 -4.92
N GLU A 384 -5.71 4.48 -3.78
CA GLU A 384 -4.25 4.37 -3.67
C GLU A 384 -3.71 3.00 -4.11
N PRO A 385 -4.33 1.84 -3.77
CA PRO A 385 -3.87 0.54 -4.25
C PRO A 385 -3.83 0.43 -5.79
N LEU A 386 -4.78 1.05 -6.48
CA LEU A 386 -4.76 1.13 -7.95
C LEU A 386 -3.61 2.02 -8.43
N ARG A 387 -3.34 3.14 -7.76
CA ARG A 387 -2.20 4.01 -8.11
C ARG A 387 -0.88 3.26 -7.96
N GLU A 388 -0.75 2.46 -6.91
CA GLU A 388 0.42 1.60 -6.67
C GLU A 388 0.55 0.52 -7.75
N TRP A 389 -0.55 -0.17 -8.08
CA TRP A 389 -0.57 -1.14 -9.18
C TRP A 389 -0.14 -0.50 -10.51
N LEU A 390 -0.65 0.69 -10.85
CA LEU A 390 -0.26 1.42 -12.07
C LEU A 390 1.24 1.75 -12.06
N VAL A 391 1.78 2.16 -10.91
CA VAL A 391 3.22 2.40 -10.74
C VAL A 391 4.04 1.13 -10.96
N GLU A 392 3.58 -0.02 -10.47
CA GLU A 392 4.22 -1.32 -10.70
C GLU A 392 4.19 -1.72 -12.17
N GLN A 393 3.12 -1.37 -12.90
CA GLN A 393 3.04 -1.51 -14.36
C GLN A 393 3.89 -0.47 -15.13
N GLY A 394 4.61 0.40 -14.42
CA GLY A 394 5.48 1.43 -15.00
C GLY A 394 4.74 2.72 -15.42
N PHE A 395 3.46 2.88 -15.05
CA PHE A 395 2.66 4.04 -15.41
C PHE A 395 2.59 5.07 -14.27
N ARG A 396 3.10 6.28 -14.54
CA ARG A 396 3.04 7.45 -13.63
C ARG A 396 2.38 8.67 -14.28
N GLY A 397 1.49 8.44 -15.25
CA GLY A 397 0.83 9.49 -16.04
C GLY A 397 1.51 9.80 -17.38
N GLU A 398 2.68 9.20 -17.64
CA GLU A 398 3.41 9.30 -18.91
C GLU A 398 3.21 8.03 -19.75
N GLY A 399 3.09 8.19 -21.06
CA GLY A 399 2.83 7.09 -21.99
C GLY A 399 1.36 6.65 -22.05
N GLU A 400 1.14 5.46 -22.61
CA GLU A 400 -0.18 4.83 -22.66
C GLU A 400 -0.47 4.13 -21.31
N PRO A 401 -1.66 4.33 -20.72
CA PRO A 401 -2.04 3.61 -19.51
C PRO A 401 -2.16 2.10 -19.79
N PRO A 402 -1.77 1.23 -18.83
CA PRO A 402 -1.97 -0.20 -18.95
C PRO A 402 -3.47 -0.52 -18.98
N ILE A 403 -3.83 -1.59 -19.67
CA ILE A 403 -5.22 -2.08 -19.73
C ILE A 403 -5.59 -2.64 -18.35
N LEU A 404 -6.69 -2.17 -17.78
CA LEU A 404 -7.25 -2.75 -16.55
C LEU A 404 -7.81 -4.14 -16.87
N THR A 405 -7.25 -5.17 -16.23
CA THR A 405 -7.81 -6.52 -16.25
C THR A 405 -9.10 -6.57 -15.45
N ASP A 406 -10.00 -7.50 -15.77
CA ASP A 406 -11.26 -7.72 -15.03
C ASP A 406 -11.01 -7.86 -13.52
N ASP A 407 -9.98 -8.60 -13.09
CA ASP A 407 -9.66 -8.80 -11.67
C ASP A 407 -9.32 -7.49 -10.96
N VAL A 408 -8.52 -6.62 -11.57
CA VAL A 408 -8.20 -5.28 -11.04
C VAL A 408 -9.45 -4.40 -10.99
N GLY A 409 -10.29 -4.46 -12.03
CA GLY A 409 -11.56 -3.74 -12.09
C GLY A 409 -12.53 -4.15 -10.98
N ILE A 410 -12.71 -5.47 -10.80
CA ILE A 410 -13.55 -6.06 -9.75
C ILE A 410 -12.98 -5.74 -8.37
N ALA A 411 -11.69 -5.92 -8.15
CA ALA A 411 -11.06 -5.65 -6.86
C ALA A 411 -11.18 -4.15 -6.47
N THR A 412 -11.10 -3.24 -7.45
CA THR A 412 -11.32 -1.81 -7.22
C THR A 412 -12.79 -1.53 -6.89
N ALA A 413 -13.72 -2.09 -7.67
CA ALA A 413 -15.16 -1.94 -7.42
C ALA A 413 -15.54 -2.47 -6.03
N THR A 414 -15.06 -3.65 -5.64
CA THR A 414 -15.32 -4.26 -4.32
C THR A 414 -14.86 -3.36 -3.19
N ARG A 415 -13.67 -2.74 -3.27
CA ARG A 415 -13.21 -1.78 -2.24
C ARG A 415 -14.15 -0.59 -2.11
N TYR A 416 -14.59 -0.04 -3.25
CA TYR A 416 -15.49 1.09 -3.27
C TYR A 416 -16.85 0.72 -2.66
N ILE A 417 -17.36 -0.47 -2.97
CA ILE A 417 -18.60 -0.99 -2.39
C ILE A 417 -18.44 -1.17 -0.88
N LEU A 418 -17.37 -1.83 -0.42
CA LEU A 418 -17.10 -2.01 1.01
C LEU A 418 -17.07 -0.67 1.75
N LEU A 419 -16.39 0.33 1.20
CA LEU A 419 -16.40 1.67 1.79
C LEU A 419 -17.80 2.28 1.86
N ALA A 420 -18.61 2.11 0.83
CA ALA A 420 -19.99 2.60 0.83
C ALA A 420 -20.83 1.90 1.90
N GLU A 421 -20.73 0.57 2.02
CA GLU A 421 -21.46 -0.20 3.02
C GLU A 421 -21.01 0.14 4.44
N GLU A 422 -19.70 0.28 4.68
CA GLU A 422 -19.17 0.68 5.99
C GLU A 422 -19.62 2.09 6.38
N LEU A 423 -19.59 3.07 5.47
CA LEU A 423 -20.00 4.44 5.80
C LEU A 423 -21.51 4.59 5.93
N THR A 424 -22.29 3.97 5.04
CA THR A 424 -23.74 4.13 5.01
C THR A 424 -24.48 3.17 5.92
N GLN A 425 -23.82 2.09 6.36
CA GLN A 425 -24.41 0.96 7.08
C GLN A 425 -25.61 0.34 6.34
N GLN A 426 -25.62 0.45 5.01
CA GLN A 426 -26.63 -0.09 4.13
C GLN A 426 -25.97 -1.00 3.09
N PRO A 427 -26.57 -2.17 2.79
CA PRO A 427 -26.03 -3.03 1.76
C PRO A 427 -26.13 -2.37 0.39
N PHE A 428 -25.10 -2.55 -0.43
CA PHE A 428 -25.06 -2.01 -1.77
C PHE A 428 -26.06 -2.72 -2.68
N GLN A 429 -26.93 -1.94 -3.30
CA GLN A 429 -27.96 -2.46 -4.20
C GLN A 429 -27.57 -2.27 -5.65
N ALA A 430 -27.14 -3.36 -6.31
CA ALA A 430 -26.98 -3.36 -7.76
C ALA A 430 -28.34 -3.47 -8.45
N SER A 431 -28.63 -2.54 -9.35
CA SER A 431 -29.81 -2.63 -10.23
C SER A 431 -29.67 -3.79 -11.22
N GLU A 432 -30.79 -4.38 -11.66
CA GLU A 432 -30.78 -5.35 -12.77
C GLU A 432 -30.24 -4.76 -14.08
N LEU A 433 -30.57 -3.50 -14.40
CA LEU A 433 -30.01 -2.79 -15.54
C LEU A 433 -28.59 -2.30 -15.25
N THR A 434 -27.72 -2.27 -16.28
CA THR A 434 -26.38 -1.67 -16.20
C THR A 434 -26.46 -0.15 -16.04
N ALA A 435 -25.38 0.51 -15.60
CA ALA A 435 -25.32 1.97 -15.52
C ALA A 435 -25.70 2.64 -16.86
N THR A 436 -25.20 2.11 -17.97
CA THR A 436 -25.52 2.60 -19.32
C THR A 436 -27.01 2.49 -19.64
N GLU A 437 -27.63 1.34 -19.36
CA GLU A 437 -29.06 1.11 -19.61
C GLU A 437 -29.94 2.01 -18.74
N ARG A 438 -29.59 2.17 -17.46
CA ARG A 438 -30.34 3.01 -16.52
C ARG A 438 -30.29 4.49 -16.90
N VAL A 439 -29.10 5.03 -17.14
CA VAL A 439 -28.92 6.44 -17.48
C VAL A 439 -29.58 6.76 -18.82
N ALA A 440 -29.46 5.88 -19.82
CA ALA A 440 -30.19 6.03 -21.08
C ALA A 440 -31.71 6.03 -20.89
N LYS A 441 -32.25 5.20 -19.99
CA LYS A 441 -33.68 5.18 -19.69
C LYS A 441 -34.16 6.46 -19.00
N VAL A 442 -33.35 7.05 -18.12
CA VAL A 442 -33.73 8.23 -17.33
C VAL A 442 -33.53 9.53 -18.10
N LEU A 443 -32.50 9.62 -18.95
CA LEU A 443 -32.12 10.83 -19.68
C LEU A 443 -32.33 10.76 -21.20
N GLY A 444 -32.75 9.62 -21.74
CA GLY A 444 -32.82 9.38 -23.19
C GLY A 444 -33.99 10.01 -23.94
N GLY A 445 -35.01 10.49 -23.22
CA GLY A 445 -36.25 11.05 -23.80
C GLY A 445 -37.35 10.04 -24.05
#